data_AF-A0A951F8K0-F1
#
_entry.id   AF-A0A951F8K0-F1
#
_cell.length_a   1.000
_cell.length_b   1.000
_cell.length_c   1.000
_cell.angle_alpha   90.00
_cell.angle_beta   90.00
_cell.angle_gamma   90.00
#
_symmetry.space_group_name_H-M   'P 1'
#
loop_
_entity.id
_entity.type
_entity.pdbx_description
1 polymer ?
#
loop_
_entity_poly.entity_id
_entity_poly.type
_entity_poly.pdbx_seq_one_letter_code
_entity_poly.pdbx_strand_id
1 'polypeptide(L)' 'MTNRPMDELPNVPEFPDDLDWINTSGAIKIGNLRGKLVLLDFWTYG' A
#
# COMPACT_ATOMS: atom_id res chain seq x y z
N MET A 1 -1.41 -27.12 -15.71
CA MET A 1 -1.02 -25.70 -15.65
C MET A 1 -1.35 -25.23 -14.25
N THR A 2 -0.37 -25.10 -13.36
CA THR A 2 -0.60 -24.64 -11.99
C THR A 2 -0.76 -23.12 -12.01
N ASN A 3 -1.91 -22.60 -11.56
CA ASN A 3 -2.11 -21.16 -11.36
C ASN A 3 -1.01 -20.67 -10.42
N ARG A 4 -0.25 -19.64 -10.80
CA ARG A 4 0.77 -19.11 -9.90
C ARG A 4 0.04 -18.23 -8.88
N PRO A 5 0.46 -18.21 -7.61
CA PRO A 5 -0.18 -17.39 -6.58
C PRO A 5 -0.33 -15.90 -6.97
N MET A 6 0.59 -15.39 -7.78
CA MET A 6 0.56 -14.02 -8.33
C MET A 6 -0.59 -13.75 -9.30
N ASP A 7 -1.14 -14.78 -9.97
CA ASP A 7 -2.20 -14.63 -10.97
C ASP A 7 -3.58 -14.40 -10.30
N GLU A 8 -3.69 -14.54 -8.96
CA GLU A 8 -4.92 -14.35 -8.17
C GLU A 8 -4.82 -13.23 -7.11
N LEU A 9 -3.68 -12.52 -7.01
CA LEU A 9 -3.54 -11.48 -6.00
C LEU A 9 -4.48 -10.31 -6.32
N PRO A 10 -5.41 -9.95 -5.39
CA PRO A 10 -6.23 -8.78 -5.58
C PRO A 10 -5.36 -7.53 -5.67
N ASN A 11 -5.84 -6.52 -6.40
CA ASN A 11 -5.22 -5.21 -6.37
C ASN A 11 -5.11 -4.73 -4.91
N VAL A 12 -3.99 -4.11 -4.58
CA VAL A 12 -3.80 -3.55 -3.25
C VAL A 12 -4.92 -2.53 -2.98
N PRO A 13 -5.58 -2.57 -1.81
CA PRO A 13 -6.63 -1.61 -1.47
C PRO A 13 -6.05 -0.21 -1.34
N GLU A 14 -6.89 0.81 -1.52
CA GLU A 14 -6.51 2.20 -1.25
C GLU A 14 -6.41 2.45 0.26
N PHE A 15 -5.57 3.42 0.66
CA PHE A 15 -5.51 3.85 2.05
C PHE A 15 -6.81 4.59 2.44
N PRO A 16 -7.33 4.37 3.67
CA PRO A 16 -8.47 5.13 4.18
C PRO A 16 -8.24 6.65 4.09
N ASP A 17 -9.32 7.38 3.84
CA ASP A 17 -9.28 8.84 3.67
C ASP A 17 -8.99 9.59 4.99
N ASP A 18 -9.24 8.95 6.12
CA ASP A 18 -9.15 9.50 7.48
C ASP A 18 -7.88 9.09 8.25
N LEU A 19 -6.89 8.52 7.56
CA LEU A 19 -5.59 8.23 8.17
C LEU A 19 -4.78 9.50 8.45
N ASP A 20 -4.27 9.61 9.66
CA ASP A 20 -3.29 10.63 10.04
C ASP A 20 -1.89 10.25 9.52
N TRP A 21 -1.32 11.11 8.67
CA TRP A 21 0.00 10.91 8.10
C TRP A 21 1.07 11.73 8.83
N ILE A 22 2.25 11.13 9.00
CA ILE A 22 3.44 11.79 9.52
C ILE A 22 4.56 11.78 8.46
N ASN A 23 5.50 12.73 8.54
CA ASN A 23 6.68 12.83 7.65
C ASN A 23 6.37 12.99 6.15
N THR A 24 5.24 13.60 5.81
CA THR A 24 4.83 13.90 4.43
C THR A 24 4.11 15.25 4.40
N SER A 25 4.08 15.89 3.23
CA SER A 25 3.38 17.17 3.02
C SER A 25 1.85 17.03 2.90
N GLY A 26 1.34 15.80 2.85
CA GLY A 26 -0.10 15.52 2.77
C GLY A 26 -0.39 14.02 2.68
N ALA A 27 -1.68 13.69 2.58
CA ALA A 27 -2.14 12.30 2.52
C ALA A 27 -1.56 11.55 1.30
N ILE A 28 -1.17 10.30 1.52
CA ILE A 28 -0.64 9.43 0.47
C ILE A 28 -1.77 8.53 -0.05
N LYS A 29 -1.83 8.36 -1.38
CA LYS A 29 -2.73 7.44 -2.08
C LYS A 29 -1.90 6.38 -2.80
N ILE A 30 -2.32 5.12 -2.72
CA ILE A 30 -1.74 3.98 -3.44
C ILE A 30 -1.67 4.28 -4.94
N GLY A 31 -2.71 4.89 -5.51
CA GLY A 31 -2.73 5.29 -6.92
C GLY A 31 -1.56 6.18 -7.33
N ASN A 32 -1.09 7.05 -6.43
CA ASN A 32 0.02 7.97 -6.67
C ASN A 32 1.40 7.30 -6.57
N LEU A 33 1.47 6.07 -6.06
CA LEU A 33 2.72 5.33 -5.89
C LEU A 33 3.03 4.36 -7.03
N ARG A 34 2.17 4.29 -8.06
CA ARG A 34 2.39 3.44 -9.24
C ARG A 34 3.75 3.76 -9.90
N GLY A 35 4.46 2.71 -10.30
CA GLY A 35 5.81 2.82 -10.86
C GLY A 35 6.94 2.92 -9.82
N LYS A 36 6.64 2.87 -8.53
CA LYS A 36 7.62 2.80 -7.44
C LYS A 36 7.59 1.41 -6.79
N LEU A 37 8.73 0.95 -6.29
CA LEU A 37 8.77 -0.14 -5.33
C LEU A 37 8.33 0.42 -3.98
N VAL A 38 7.27 -0.15 -3.41
CA VAL A 38 6.69 0.29 -2.13
C VAL A 38 6.84 -0.86 -1.14
N LEU A 39 7.35 -0.55 0.05
CA LEU A 39 7.38 -1.47 1.18
C LEU A 39 6.37 -0.98 2.22
N LEU A 40 5.38 -1.82 2.53
CA LEU A 40 4.46 -1.57 3.64
C LEU A 40 4.98 -2.33 4.85
N ASP A 41 5.32 -1.58 5.89
CA ASP A 41 5.79 -2.12 7.15
C ASP A 41 4.71 -1.89 8.23
N PHE A 42 4.20 -2.97 8.79
CA PHE A 42 3.17 -2.93 9.84
C PHE A 42 3.86 -3.06 11.19
N TRP A 43 3.87 -1.98 11.96
CA TRP A 43 4.60 -1.88 13.24
C TRP A 43 3.79 -1.16 14.32
N THR A 44 4.23 -1.28 15.57
CA THR A 44 3.76 -0.52 16.73
C THR A 44 4.95 -0.02 17.54
N TYR A 45 4.79 1.06 18.29
CA TYR A 45 5.87 1.66 19.09
C TYR A 45 6.25 0.84 20.34
N GLY A 46 5.44 -0.13 20.75
CA GLY A 46 5.64 -0.96 21.94
C GLY A 46 4.34 -1.24 22.70
#